data_AF-A0A0C1U4I2-F1
#
_entry.id   AF-A0A0C1U4I2-F1
#
_cell.length_a   1.000
_cell.length_b   1.000
_cell.length_c   1.000
_cell.angle_alpha   90.00
_cell.angle_beta   90.00
_cell.angle_gamma   90.00
#
_symmetry.space_group_name_H-M   'P 1'
#
loop_
_entity.id
_entity.type
_entity.pdbx_description
1 polymer ?
#
loop_
_entity_poly.entity_id
_entity_poly.type
_entity_poly.pdbx_seq_one_letter_code
_entity_poly.pdbx_strand_id
1 'polypeptide(L)'
;MSFFGRRKRRARENYYKTMFNIEIEKLKEIEFKNDKSEYRSEKIILFRNCSEKDISNFICEKTGVEEIELKLKHRRKSRKAKAVYVVFLTQFSGKSQKEICKTLENITQSNVSMLCKYGVELIIKDKFYKSMLDELVDLNAQKTA
;
A
#
# COMPACT_ATOMS: atom_id res chain seq x y z
N MET A 1 29.09 -2.39 -0.47
CA MET A 1 30.21 -2.06 -1.40
C MET A 1 31.29 -1.17 -0.77
N SER A 2 30.97 -0.22 0.13
CA SER A 2 31.98 0.63 0.79
C SER A 2 33.07 -0.14 1.55
N PHE A 3 32.72 -1.30 2.13
CA PHE A 3 33.65 -2.22 2.80
C PHE A 3 34.79 -2.71 1.88
N PHE A 4 34.52 -2.89 0.58
CA PHE A 4 35.50 -3.39 -0.40
C PHE A 4 36.29 -2.26 -1.10
N GLY A 5 36.00 -0.99 -0.78
CA GLY A 5 36.71 0.18 -1.28
C GLY A 5 35.82 1.40 -1.48
N ARG A 6 36.43 2.59 -1.53
CA ARG A 6 35.73 3.86 -1.72
C ARG A 6 35.27 4.09 -3.17
N ARG A 7 36.03 3.59 -4.16
CA ARG A 7 35.70 3.71 -5.60
C ARG A 7 34.85 2.51 -6.05
N LYS A 8 33.68 2.78 -6.64
CA LYS A 8 32.70 1.73 -7.05
C LYS A 8 33.31 0.61 -7.89
N ARG A 9 34.11 0.94 -8.91
CA ARG A 9 34.73 -0.06 -9.80
C ARG A 9 35.65 -1.01 -9.03
N ARG A 10 36.60 -0.43 -8.28
CA ARG A 10 37.57 -1.19 -7.47
C ARG A 10 36.92 -1.98 -6.33
N ALA A 11 35.84 -1.45 -5.75
CA ALA A 11 35.07 -2.14 -4.73
C ALA A 11 34.36 -3.39 -5.29
N ARG A 12 33.87 -3.34 -6.53
CA ARG A 12 33.29 -4.51 -7.22
C ARG A 12 34.36 -5.54 -7.53
N GLU A 13 35.48 -5.13 -8.13
CA GLU A 13 36.63 -6.01 -8.42
C GLU A 13 37.07 -6.77 -7.16
N ASN A 14 37.23 -6.05 -6.03
CA ASN A 14 37.59 -6.65 -4.75
C ASN A 14 36.51 -7.60 -4.19
N TYR A 15 35.23 -7.22 -4.28
CA TYR A 15 34.13 -8.10 -3.84
C TYR A 15 34.14 -9.44 -4.58
N TYR A 16 34.27 -9.41 -5.91
CA TYR A 16 34.28 -10.63 -6.70
C TYR A 16 35.51 -11.48 -6.45
N LYS A 17 36.68 -10.85 -6.31
CA LYS A 17 37.92 -11.53 -5.94
C LYS A 17 37.79 -12.23 -4.58
N THR A 18 37.24 -11.55 -3.58
CA THR A 18 37.11 -12.11 -2.22
C THR A 18 36.02 -13.16 -2.11
N MET A 19 34.85 -12.96 -2.74
CA MET A 19 33.70 -13.85 -2.55
C MET A 19 33.69 -15.05 -3.49
N PHE A 20 34.20 -14.89 -4.71
CA PHE A 20 34.11 -15.92 -5.75
C PHE A 20 35.47 -16.42 -6.23
N ASN A 21 36.57 -15.89 -5.67
CA ASN A 21 37.95 -16.25 -6.06
C ASN A 21 38.22 -16.10 -7.56
N ILE A 22 37.51 -15.19 -8.23
CA ILE A 22 37.61 -14.96 -9.67
C ILE A 22 38.79 -14.03 -9.95
N GLU A 23 39.62 -14.41 -10.92
CA GLU A 23 40.72 -13.57 -11.42
C GLU A 23 40.20 -12.35 -12.18
N ILE A 24 40.91 -11.23 -12.07
CA ILE A 24 40.52 -9.92 -12.63
C ILE A 24 40.33 -9.96 -14.15
N GLU A 25 40.97 -10.89 -14.84
CA GLU A 25 40.83 -11.08 -16.28
C GLU A 25 39.46 -11.65 -16.66
N LYS A 26 38.96 -12.64 -15.90
CA LYS A 26 37.62 -13.22 -16.06
C LYS A 26 36.50 -12.25 -15.65
N LEU A 27 36.80 -11.26 -14.79
CA LEU A 27 35.86 -10.21 -14.41
C LEU A 27 35.43 -9.31 -15.57
N LYS A 28 36.29 -9.12 -16.58
CA LYS A 28 35.96 -8.36 -17.79
C LYS A 28 34.91 -9.06 -18.67
N GLU A 29 34.77 -10.37 -18.54
CA GLU A 29 33.74 -11.16 -19.24
C GLU A 29 32.39 -11.14 -18.48
N ILE A 30 32.43 -10.94 -17.16
CA ILE A 30 31.26 -10.95 -16.27
C ILE A 30 30.59 -9.57 -16.20
N GLU A 31 31.35 -8.48 -16.29
CA GLU A 31 30.73 -7.15 -16.44
C GLU A 31 30.01 -7.09 -17.78
N PHE A 32 28.68 -7.29 -17.74
CA PHE A 32 27.76 -7.08 -18.85
C PHE A 32 28.18 -5.81 -19.59
N LYS A 33 28.62 -5.96 -20.85
CA LYS A 33 28.82 -4.84 -21.78
C LYS A 33 27.69 -3.85 -21.57
N ASN A 34 28.00 -2.55 -21.38
CA ASN A 34 27.04 -1.45 -21.21
C ASN A 34 25.75 -1.70 -21.99
N ASP A 35 24.82 -2.37 -21.34
CA ASP A 35 23.63 -2.84 -21.98
C ASP A 35 22.75 -1.60 -22.12
N LYS A 36 22.34 -1.25 -23.34
CA LYS A 36 21.60 0.00 -23.60
C LYS A 36 20.17 -0.06 -23.02
N SER A 37 19.84 -1.13 -22.31
CA SER A 37 18.57 -1.35 -21.64
C SER A 37 18.40 -0.35 -20.48
N GLU A 38 17.54 0.63 -20.71
CA GLU A 38 17.06 1.54 -19.67
C GLU A 38 15.98 0.83 -18.85
N TYR A 39 16.14 0.80 -17.52
CA TYR A 39 15.05 0.38 -16.64
C TYR A 39 13.94 1.43 -16.66
N ARG A 40 12.82 1.10 -17.29
CA ARG A 40 11.56 1.87 -17.17
C ARG A 40 10.64 1.07 -16.25
N SER A 41 10.33 1.63 -15.09
CA SER A 41 9.46 0.95 -14.12
C SER A 41 8.03 0.76 -14.65
N GLU A 42 7.60 1.61 -15.60
CA GLU A 42 6.22 1.70 -16.14
C GLU A 42 5.12 1.73 -15.06
N LYS A 43 5.51 2.01 -13.81
CA LYS A 43 4.63 1.90 -12.66
C LYS A 43 3.71 3.10 -12.62
N ILE A 44 2.43 2.85 -12.83
CA ILE A 44 1.37 3.84 -12.62
C ILE A 44 1.21 3.99 -11.11
N ILE A 45 1.55 5.18 -10.59
CA ILE A 45 1.32 5.51 -9.18
C ILE A 45 -0.17 5.77 -9.03
N LEU A 46 -0.84 4.92 -8.26
CA LEU A 46 -2.20 5.19 -7.81
C LEU A 46 -2.14 6.37 -6.84
N PHE A 47 -2.73 7.51 -7.22
CA PHE A 47 -2.87 8.67 -6.36
C PHE A 47 -3.86 8.35 -5.24
N ARG A 48 -3.42 8.51 -4.00
CA ARG A 48 -4.16 8.19 -2.78
C ARG A 48 -4.38 9.47 -2.00
N ASN A 49 -5.25 10.33 -2.53
CA ASN A 49 -5.35 11.73 -2.11
C ASN A 49 -6.49 11.95 -1.10
N CYS A 50 -7.28 10.93 -0.78
CA CYS A 50 -8.38 11.04 0.17
C CYS A 50 -7.84 11.01 1.60
N SER A 51 -8.19 12.01 2.40
CA SER A 51 -7.86 12.02 3.82
C SER A 51 -8.72 11.01 4.58
N GLU A 52 -8.25 10.60 5.76
CA GLU A 52 -9.02 9.73 6.66
C GLU A 52 -10.42 10.31 6.94
N LYS A 53 -10.50 11.63 7.18
CA LYS A 53 -11.75 12.33 7.49
C LYS A 53 -12.71 12.36 6.31
N ASP A 54 -12.20 12.52 5.10
CA ASP A 54 -13.04 12.49 3.90
C ASP A 54 -13.72 11.13 3.76
N ILE A 55 -12.94 10.05 3.98
CA ILE A 55 -13.43 8.68 3.87
C ILE A 55 -14.39 8.35 5.02
N SER A 56 -14.11 8.81 6.25
CA SER A 56 -15.02 8.59 7.39
C SER A 56 -16.36 9.28 7.16
N ASN A 57 -16.34 10.56 6.78
CA ASN A 57 -17.54 11.34 6.49
C ASN A 57 -18.37 10.71 5.37
N PHE A 58 -17.74 10.32 4.26
CA PHE A 58 -18.42 9.67 3.15
C PHE A 58 -19.14 8.39 3.58
N ILE A 59 -18.49 7.55 4.37
CA ILE A 59 -19.10 6.30 4.84
C ILE A 59 -20.22 6.58 5.84
N CYS A 60 -20.03 7.52 6.76
CA CYS A 60 -21.04 7.92 7.73
C CYS A 60 -22.31 8.42 7.03
N GLU A 61 -22.16 9.27 6.02
CA GLU A 61 -23.26 9.79 5.20
C GLU A 61 -24.01 8.66 4.48
N LYS A 62 -23.29 7.76 3.82
CA LYS A 62 -23.92 6.67 3.04
C LYS A 62 -24.57 5.60 3.91
N THR A 63 -23.97 5.27 5.06
CA THR A 63 -24.40 4.15 5.90
C THR A 63 -25.28 4.56 7.09
N GLY A 64 -25.38 5.86 7.39
CA GLY A 64 -26.11 6.38 8.55
C GLY A 64 -25.47 6.02 9.90
N VAL A 65 -24.17 5.72 9.88
CA VAL A 65 -23.38 5.31 11.04
C VAL A 65 -22.62 6.52 11.57
N GLU A 66 -22.59 6.75 12.89
CA GLU A 66 -21.80 7.84 13.45
C GLU A 66 -20.29 7.54 13.37
N GLU A 67 -19.47 8.58 13.25
CA GLU A 67 -18.00 8.43 13.12
C GLU A 67 -17.40 7.65 14.29
N ILE A 68 -17.92 7.85 15.52
CA ILE A 68 -17.46 7.12 16.71
C ILE A 68 -17.66 5.60 16.56
N GLU A 69 -18.70 5.16 15.84
CA GLU A 69 -18.98 3.74 15.62
C GLU A 69 -17.95 3.06 14.73
N LEU A 70 -17.25 3.83 13.89
CA LEU A 70 -16.13 3.34 13.09
C LEU A 70 -14.89 3.08 13.96
N LYS A 71 -14.80 3.64 15.17
CA LYS A 71 -13.70 3.38 16.11
C LYS A 71 -14.07 2.33 17.16
N LEU A 72 -15.32 2.30 17.60
CA LEU A 72 -15.78 1.37 18.65
C LEU A 72 -15.55 -0.12 18.36
N LYS A 73 -14.94 -0.82 19.31
CA LYS A 73 -14.78 -2.27 19.29
C LYS A 73 -16.14 -2.95 19.53
N HIS A 74 -16.38 -4.11 18.90
CA HIS A 74 -17.54 -4.99 19.15
C HIS A 74 -18.94 -4.47 18.79
N ARG A 75 -19.08 -3.50 17.88
CA ARG A 75 -20.41 -3.06 17.40
C ARG A 75 -20.83 -3.82 16.14
N ARG A 76 -21.82 -4.70 16.26
CA ARG A 76 -22.34 -5.51 15.12
C ARG A 76 -22.99 -4.64 14.05
N LYS A 77 -23.74 -3.61 14.46
CA LYS A 77 -24.46 -2.69 13.55
C LYS A 77 -23.49 -1.97 12.59
N SER A 78 -22.38 -1.45 13.11
CA SER A 78 -21.38 -0.73 12.32
C SER A 78 -20.31 -1.63 11.71
N ARG A 79 -20.35 -2.95 11.91
CA ARG A 79 -19.30 -3.87 11.44
C ARG A 79 -19.12 -3.82 9.93
N LYS A 80 -20.20 -3.74 9.16
CA LYS A 80 -20.15 -3.67 7.68
C LYS A 80 -19.52 -2.34 7.24
N ALA A 81 -20.03 -1.22 7.75
CA ALA A 81 -19.48 0.12 7.48
C ALA A 81 -17.99 0.22 7.85
N LYS A 82 -17.61 -0.30 9.02
CA LYS A 82 -16.22 -0.39 9.49
C LYS A 82 -15.33 -1.24 8.57
N ALA A 83 -15.84 -2.36 8.06
CA ALA A 83 -15.07 -3.21 7.16
C ALA A 83 -14.78 -2.49 5.82
N VAL A 84 -15.78 -1.80 5.28
CA VAL A 84 -15.63 -0.99 4.06
C VAL A 84 -14.71 0.21 4.30
N TYR A 85 -14.82 0.86 5.46
CA TYR A 85 -13.92 1.93 5.89
C TYR A 85 -12.45 1.52 5.87
N VAL A 86 -12.14 0.34 6.43
CA VAL A 86 -10.78 -0.21 6.41
C VAL A 86 -10.29 -0.44 4.99
N VAL A 87 -11.12 -0.98 4.09
CA VAL A 87 -10.75 -1.16 2.69
C VAL A 87 -10.45 0.20 2.05
N PHE A 88 -11.31 1.19 2.23
CA PHE A 88 -11.13 2.50 1.60
C PHE A 88 -9.91 3.24 2.13
N LEU A 89 -9.60 3.16 3.44
CA LEU A 89 -8.35 3.69 3.97
C LEU A 89 -7.13 3.06 3.28
N THR A 90 -7.11 1.73 3.08
CA THR A 90 -5.99 1.08 2.40
C THR A 90 -5.83 1.53 0.94
N GLN A 91 -6.95 1.71 0.23
CA GLN A 91 -6.92 1.98 -1.20
C GLN A 91 -6.68 3.46 -1.52
N PHE A 92 -7.37 4.37 -0.82
CA PHE A 92 -7.47 5.78 -1.21
C PHE A 92 -6.73 6.75 -0.30
N SER A 93 -6.35 6.35 0.92
CA SER A 93 -5.58 7.21 1.84
C SER A 93 -4.10 6.89 1.92
N GLY A 94 -3.68 5.74 1.37
CA GLY A 94 -2.28 5.31 1.38
C GLY A 94 -1.74 4.88 2.74
N LYS A 95 -2.62 4.79 3.75
CA LYS A 95 -2.26 4.32 5.08
C LYS A 95 -1.81 2.86 5.05
N SER A 96 -0.70 2.63 5.73
CA SER A 96 -0.24 1.30 6.09
C SER A 96 -1.18 0.64 7.10
N GLN A 97 -1.15 -0.69 7.17
CA GLN A 97 -1.89 -1.46 8.18
C GLN A 97 -1.60 -0.98 9.61
N LYS A 98 -0.34 -0.58 9.89
CA LYS A 98 0.06 -0.03 11.19
C LYS A 98 -0.64 1.29 11.50
N GLU A 99 -0.77 2.17 10.52
CA GLU A 99 -1.47 3.45 10.68
C GLU A 99 -2.97 3.26 10.81
N ILE A 100 -3.56 2.29 10.09
CA ILE A 100 -4.98 1.95 10.24
C ILE A 100 -5.27 1.41 11.64
N CYS A 101 -4.40 0.58 12.20
CA CYS A 101 -4.52 0.15 13.59
C CYS A 101 -4.51 1.33 14.57
N LYS A 102 -3.66 2.34 14.32
CA LYS A 102 -3.63 3.57 15.14
C LYS A 102 -4.92 4.38 14.99
N THR A 103 -5.42 4.55 13.76
CA THR A 103 -6.66 5.27 13.45
C THR A 103 -7.88 4.66 14.15
N LEU A 104 -7.99 3.33 14.14
CA LEU A 104 -9.16 2.65 14.69
C LEU A 104 -9.14 2.51 16.20
N GLU A 105 -7.94 2.58 16.80
CA GLU A 105 -7.65 2.41 18.23
C GLU A 105 -8.12 1.04 18.80
N ASN A 106 -7.34 0.46 19.69
CA ASN A 106 -7.71 -0.81 20.38
C ASN A 106 -8.07 -1.98 19.43
N ILE A 107 -7.44 -2.03 18.24
CA ILE A 107 -7.56 -3.11 17.26
C ILE A 107 -6.18 -3.66 16.87
N THR A 108 -6.12 -4.98 16.64
CA THR A 108 -4.89 -5.66 16.20
C THR A 108 -4.80 -5.68 14.67
N GLN A 109 -3.59 -5.81 14.15
CA GLN A 109 -3.36 -5.98 12.70
C GLN A 109 -4.11 -7.18 12.12
N SER A 110 -4.22 -8.28 12.87
CA SER A 110 -5.00 -9.46 12.46
C SER A 110 -6.49 -9.15 12.29
N ASN A 111 -7.07 -8.34 13.19
CA ASN A 111 -8.45 -7.89 13.07
C ASN A 111 -8.64 -6.94 11.89
N VAL A 112 -7.70 -6.02 11.64
CA VAL A 112 -7.74 -5.15 10.46
C VAL A 112 -7.66 -5.97 9.17
N SER A 113 -6.79 -6.97 9.09
CA SER A 113 -6.70 -7.89 7.95
C SER A 113 -8.01 -8.66 7.72
N MET A 114 -8.64 -9.14 8.80
CA MET A 114 -9.95 -9.80 8.74
C MET A 114 -11.04 -8.82 8.24
N LEU A 115 -11.03 -7.57 8.71
CA LEU A 115 -11.96 -6.53 8.26
C LEU A 115 -11.75 -6.16 6.80
N CYS A 116 -10.50 -6.06 6.34
CA CYS A 116 -10.17 -5.89 4.91
C CYS A 116 -10.80 -7.00 4.08
N LYS A 117 -10.56 -8.27 4.44
CA LYS A 117 -11.13 -9.42 3.72
C LYS A 117 -12.65 -9.35 3.68
N TYR A 118 -13.28 -9.11 4.84
CA TYR A 118 -14.73 -9.00 4.93
C TYR A 118 -15.30 -7.83 4.13
N GLY A 119 -14.63 -6.67 4.14
CA GLY A 119 -15.02 -5.49 3.37
C GLY A 119 -14.96 -5.73 1.86
N VAL A 120 -13.91 -6.40 1.39
CA VAL A 120 -13.79 -6.79 -0.03
C VAL A 120 -14.93 -7.73 -0.43
N GLU A 121 -15.23 -8.74 0.39
CA GLU A 121 -16.37 -9.64 0.13
C GLU A 121 -17.71 -8.89 0.08
N LEU A 122 -17.91 -7.89 0.96
CA LEU A 122 -19.11 -7.06 0.96
C LEU A 122 -19.24 -6.25 -0.34
N ILE A 123 -18.17 -5.60 -0.78
CA ILE A 123 -18.14 -4.79 -2.00
C ILE A 123 -18.45 -5.66 -3.24
N ILE A 124 -17.96 -6.90 -3.28
CA ILE A 124 -18.20 -7.81 -4.39
C ILE A 124 -19.65 -8.32 -4.42
N LYS A 125 -20.21 -8.65 -3.25
CA LYS A 125 -21.52 -9.33 -3.16
C LYS A 125 -22.71 -8.38 -3.18
N ASP A 126 -22.54 -7.17 -2.64
CA ASP A 126 -23.64 -6.24 -2.39
C ASP A 126 -23.49 -4.98 -3.24
N LYS A 127 -24.51 -4.72 -4.07
CA LYS A 127 -24.53 -3.61 -5.02
C LYS A 127 -24.38 -2.25 -4.34
N PHE A 128 -24.87 -2.10 -3.11
CA PHE A 128 -24.78 -0.85 -2.36
C PHE A 128 -23.32 -0.49 -2.04
N TYR A 129 -22.52 -1.45 -1.56
CA TYR A 129 -21.11 -1.18 -1.27
C TYR A 129 -20.27 -1.08 -2.54
N LYS A 130 -20.70 -1.73 -3.64
CA LYS A 130 -20.10 -1.54 -4.95
C LYS A 130 -20.28 -0.11 -5.46
N SER A 131 -21.51 0.43 -5.42
CA SER A 131 -21.75 1.81 -5.86
C SER A 131 -20.98 2.82 -5.02
N MET A 132 -20.83 2.58 -3.71
CA MET A 132 -19.97 3.40 -2.85
C MET A 132 -18.50 3.42 -3.31
N LEU A 133 -17.98 2.28 -3.77
CA LEU A 133 -16.61 2.21 -4.30
C LEU A 133 -16.50 3.04 -5.58
N ASP A 134 -17.43 2.88 -6.52
CA ASP A 134 -17.43 3.58 -7.80
C ASP A 134 -17.48 5.11 -7.58
N GLU A 135 -18.37 5.60 -6.71
CA GLU A 135 -18.44 7.01 -6.34
C GLU A 135 -17.14 7.53 -5.71
N LEU A 136 -16.50 6.75 -4.85
CA LEU A 136 -15.27 7.18 -4.19
C LEU A 136 -14.07 7.19 -5.14
N VAL A 137 -14.07 6.33 -6.17
CA VAL A 137 -13.08 6.36 -7.26
C VAL A 137 -13.20 7.67 -8.04
N ASP A 138 -14.42 8.07 -8.40
CA ASP A 138 -14.68 9.32 -9.12
C ASP A 138 -14.26 10.54 -8.29
N LEU A 139 -14.57 10.56 -6.99
CA LEU A 139 -14.14 11.62 -6.08
C LEU A 139 -12.62 11.71 -5.96
N ASN A 140 -11.93 10.57 -5.87
CA ASN A 140 -10.46 10.55 -5.80
C ASN A 140 -9.82 11.01 -7.11
N ALA A 141 -10.42 10.69 -8.26
CA ALA A 141 -9.97 11.19 -9.56
C ALA A 141 -10.08 12.72 -9.65
N GLN A 142 -11.19 13.31 -9.19
CA GLN A 142 -11.39 14.76 -9.17
C GLN A 142 -10.37 15.49 -8.28
N LYS A 143 -9.96 14.91 -7.15
CA LYS A 143 -8.92 15.49 -6.27
C LYS A 143 -7.50 15.42 -6.82
N THR A 144 -7.30 14.71 -7.93
CA THR A 144 -5.99 14.52 -8.57
C THR A 144 -5.81 15.45 -9.76
N ALA A 145 -6.91 16.00 -10.31
CA ALA A 145 -6.93 17.01 -11.36
C ALA A 145 -6.69 18.42 -10.78
#